data_AF-A0A7C5RGJ3-F1
#
_entry.id   AF-A0A7C5RGJ3-F1
#
_cell.length_a   1.000
_cell.length_b   1.000
_cell.length_c   1.000
_cell.angle_alpha   90.00
_cell.angle_beta   90.00
_cell.angle_gamma   90.00
#
_symmetry.space_group_name_H-M   'P 1'
#
loop_
_entity.id
_entity.type
_entity.pdbx_description
1 polymer ?
#
loop_
_entity_poly.entity_id
_entity_poly.type
_entity_poly.pdbx_seq_one_letter_code
_entity_poly.pdbx_strand_id
1 'polypeptide(L)'
;VETYERKVLRSSIIYPSVIKELDVSFQNTPEFERKNYRVIRKVLELANGGEVVVVAEPNRILGLSRFQNFKDVRSVVFSLEGNYWEVFISDSFISERKPPKEIISNFGGVDFLSLVRFRNGFPEVYKKGFDGYEIKKHLKSVFGDLDEQKVKKISKLVEEVLKLSHGALMVITTPEMAMQESARLSSRLFRVNPFSLFDGVNNVKLDLLRSIASIDGAFIVDVDGVCYGIGIILDGDVSVAEKSSRGARYNSSVRYIESRNNKALAIVISDDGMVDIVSSDEINNRKIELEIESLMSENIIVL
;
A
#
# COMPACT_ATOMS: atom_id res chain seq x y z
N VAL A 1 -17.67 -10.43 -5.61
CA VAL A 1 -16.38 -11.14 -5.67
C VAL A 1 -15.51 -10.56 -4.58
N GLU A 2 -15.25 -11.30 -3.51
CA GLU A 2 -14.29 -10.88 -2.49
C GLU A 2 -12.89 -10.98 -3.08
N THR A 3 -12.20 -9.84 -3.22
CA THR A 3 -10.78 -9.82 -3.58
C THR A 3 -9.98 -10.40 -2.42
N TYR A 4 -8.83 -11.02 -2.72
CA TYR A 4 -7.90 -11.59 -1.73
C TYR A 4 -7.55 -10.58 -0.60
N GLU A 5 -7.53 -9.28 -0.92
CA GLU A 5 -7.23 -8.18 0.01
C GLU A 5 -8.39 -7.79 0.94
N ARG A 6 -9.61 -8.29 0.71
CA ARG A 6 -10.79 -8.09 1.58
C ARG A 6 -11.13 -9.32 2.42
N LYS A 7 -10.36 -10.41 2.32
CA LYS A 7 -10.58 -11.60 3.13
C LYS A 7 -10.21 -11.36 4.59
N VAL A 8 -10.88 -12.11 5.45
CA VAL A 8 -10.61 -12.24 6.88
C VAL A 8 -9.13 -12.56 7.08
N LEU A 9 -8.36 -11.60 7.61
CA LEU A 9 -6.97 -11.86 7.95
C LEU A 9 -6.93 -12.61 9.29
N ARG A 10 -6.91 -13.94 9.19
CA ARG A 10 -6.45 -14.82 10.26
C ARG A 10 -5.03 -15.19 9.92
N SER A 11 -4.07 -14.81 10.76
CA SER A 11 -2.65 -15.09 10.53
C SER A 11 -2.01 -15.63 11.80
N SER A 12 -1.02 -16.51 11.61
CA SER A 12 -0.29 -17.17 12.67
C SER A 12 1.21 -16.96 12.47
N ILE A 13 1.88 -16.44 13.49
CA ILE A 13 3.33 -16.30 13.56
C ILE A 13 3.85 -17.31 14.58
N ILE A 14 4.87 -18.08 14.21
CA ILE A 14 5.53 -19.02 15.11
C ILE A 14 6.98 -18.63 15.35
N TYR A 15 7.44 -18.92 16.58
CA TYR A 15 8.82 -18.72 17.04
C TYR A 15 9.39 -20.07 17.49
N PRO A 16 9.78 -20.95 16.55
CA PRO A 16 10.35 -22.24 16.88
C PRO A 16 11.70 -22.10 17.57
N SER A 17 11.97 -22.95 18.55
CA SER A 17 13.28 -23.06 19.20
C SER A 17 14.35 -23.65 18.27
N VAL A 18 13.93 -24.46 17.29
CA VAL A 18 14.78 -25.04 16.25
C VAL A 18 14.11 -24.84 14.89
N ILE A 19 14.78 -24.11 14.00
CA ILE A 19 14.32 -23.89 12.64
C ILE A 19 14.96 -24.95 11.75
N LYS A 20 14.14 -25.84 11.19
CA LYS A 20 14.54 -26.74 10.09
C LYS A 20 14.42 -26.01 8.74
N GLU A 21 14.50 -26.77 7.65
CA GLU A 21 14.19 -26.28 6.30
C GLU A 21 12.79 -25.64 6.26
N LEU A 22 12.73 -24.42 5.71
CA LEU A 22 11.49 -23.69 5.47
C LEU A 22 10.94 -24.10 4.11
N ASP A 23 9.61 -24.27 3.99
CA ASP A 23 8.98 -24.50 2.68
C ASP A 23 9.23 -23.30 1.74
N VAL A 24 9.26 -22.07 2.29
CA VAL A 24 9.66 -20.84 1.58
C VAL A 24 10.56 -20.01 2.48
N SER A 25 11.84 -19.85 2.10
CA SER A 25 12.78 -18.95 2.78
C SER A 25 12.87 -17.59 2.08
N PHE A 26 12.84 -16.50 2.84
CA PHE A 26 13.08 -15.17 2.29
C PHE A 26 14.58 -14.86 2.28
N GLN A 27 15.10 -14.45 1.11
CA GLN A 27 16.49 -14.01 0.99
C GLN A 27 16.74 -12.73 1.80
N ASN A 28 15.78 -11.81 1.78
CA ASN A 28 15.79 -10.59 2.59
C ASN A 28 14.72 -10.70 3.66
N THR A 29 15.11 -10.94 4.91
CA THR A 29 14.21 -11.16 6.04
C THR A 29 13.69 -9.82 6.58
N PRO A 30 12.41 -9.46 6.41
CA PRO A 30 11.91 -8.17 6.87
C PRO A 30 11.86 -8.13 8.40
N GLU A 31 12.32 -7.02 8.97
CA GLU A 31 12.29 -6.77 10.40
C GLU A 31 10.90 -6.33 10.87
N PHE A 32 10.53 -6.65 12.11
CA PHE A 32 9.28 -6.22 12.75
C PHE A 32 9.31 -4.75 13.19
N GLU A 33 9.57 -3.87 12.23
CA GLU A 33 9.57 -2.42 12.45
C GLU A 33 8.37 -1.76 11.78
N ARG A 34 7.91 -0.65 12.37
CA ARG A 34 6.83 0.15 11.80
C ARG A 34 7.11 0.62 10.36
N LYS A 35 8.37 0.82 9.96
CA LYS A 35 8.74 1.16 8.58
C LYS A 35 8.38 0.04 7.58
N ASN A 36 8.39 -1.22 8.05
CA ASN A 36 8.14 -2.42 7.26
C ASN A 36 6.69 -2.91 7.28
N TYR A 37 5.76 -2.15 7.89
CA TYR A 37 4.38 -2.59 8.13
C TYR A 37 3.66 -3.16 6.89
N ARG A 38 3.94 -2.63 5.69
CA ARG A 38 3.35 -3.10 4.43
C ARG A 38 3.88 -4.48 4.02
N VAL A 39 5.19 -4.70 4.15
CA VAL A 39 5.80 -6.02 3.86
C VAL A 39 5.25 -7.04 4.84
N ILE A 40 5.26 -6.71 6.13
CA ILE A 40 4.79 -7.59 7.19
C ILE A 40 3.31 -7.94 6.96
N ARG A 41 2.45 -6.94 6.69
CA ARG A 41 1.04 -7.16 6.35
C ARG A 41 0.88 -8.18 5.21
N LYS A 42 1.60 -8.01 4.10
CA LYS A 42 1.53 -8.94 2.96
C LYS A 42 1.94 -10.36 3.35
N VAL A 43 2.99 -10.50 4.15
CA VAL A 43 3.42 -11.83 4.62
C VAL A 43 2.37 -12.47 5.52
N LEU A 44 1.70 -11.67 6.35
CA LEU A 44 0.59 -12.13 7.19
C LEU A 44 -0.63 -12.52 6.34
N GLU A 45 -0.88 -11.86 5.21
CA GLU A 45 -1.92 -12.26 4.24
C GLU A 45 -1.61 -13.64 3.61
N LEU A 46 -0.32 -13.97 3.42
CA LEU A 46 0.12 -15.28 2.91
C LEU A 46 -0.09 -16.41 3.94
N ALA A 47 0.08 -16.11 5.23
CA ALA A 47 -0.17 -17.05 6.31
C ALA A 47 -1.68 -17.12 6.57
N ASN A 48 -2.39 -17.96 5.82
CA ASN A 48 -3.84 -18.14 5.83
C ASN A 48 -4.40 -18.83 7.11
N GLY A 49 -3.82 -18.53 8.29
CA GLY A 49 -4.43 -18.77 9.61
C GLY A 49 -4.72 -20.22 10.00
N GLY A 50 -4.15 -21.20 9.32
CA GLY A 50 -4.42 -22.62 9.57
C GLY A 50 -3.27 -23.53 9.19
N GLU A 51 -2.98 -23.67 7.89
CA GLU A 51 -1.96 -24.62 7.41
C GLU A 51 -0.58 -24.00 7.24
N VAL A 52 -0.53 -22.76 6.75
CA VAL A 52 0.71 -22.03 6.48
C VAL A 52 0.89 -20.96 7.54
N VAL A 53 2.09 -20.92 8.13
CA VAL A 53 2.45 -19.99 9.20
C VAL A 53 3.66 -19.16 8.82
N VAL A 54 3.74 -17.96 9.36
CA VAL A 54 4.93 -17.13 9.31
C VAL A 54 5.93 -17.67 10.32
N VAL A 55 7.14 -18.01 9.86
CA VAL A 55 8.24 -18.42 10.74
C VAL A 55 9.13 -17.22 10.99
N ALA A 56 9.34 -16.89 12.26
CA ALA A 56 10.06 -15.70 12.65
C ALA A 56 11.03 -15.94 13.82
N GLU A 57 12.05 -15.10 13.85
CA GLU A 57 12.86 -14.80 15.04
C GLU A 57 12.30 -13.52 15.70
N PRO A 58 12.68 -13.19 16.95
CA PRO A 58 12.15 -12.02 17.66
C PRO A 58 12.08 -10.72 16.84
N ASN A 59 13.07 -10.43 15.99
CA ASN A 59 13.11 -9.16 15.27
C ASN A 59 12.88 -9.26 13.77
N ARG A 60 12.74 -10.46 13.19
CA ARG A 60 12.68 -10.63 11.73
C ARG A 60 11.87 -11.85 11.29
N ILE A 61 11.27 -11.73 10.12
CA ILE A 61 10.54 -12.82 9.47
C ILE A 61 11.50 -13.59 8.56
N LEU A 62 11.58 -14.90 8.77
CA LEU A 62 12.46 -15.77 8.01
C LEU A 62 11.80 -16.33 6.75
N GLY A 63 10.50 -16.59 6.81
CA GLY A 63 9.78 -17.19 5.70
C GLY A 63 8.42 -17.78 6.08
N LEU A 64 7.97 -18.73 5.25
CA LEU A 64 6.72 -19.45 5.41
C LEU A 64 6.99 -20.95 5.48
N SER A 65 6.18 -21.65 6.27
CA SER A 65 6.22 -23.11 6.34
C SER A 65 4.88 -23.64 6.81
N ARG A 66 4.63 -24.92 6.56
CA ARG A 66 3.43 -25.58 7.08
C ARG A 66 3.53 -25.79 8.59
N PHE A 67 2.47 -25.49 9.34
CA PHE A 67 2.45 -25.59 10.81
C PHE A 67 2.85 -27.00 11.30
N GLN A 68 2.41 -28.03 10.60
CA GLN A 68 2.70 -29.45 10.90
C GLN A 68 4.20 -29.80 10.92
N ASN A 69 5.06 -28.96 10.33
CA ASN A 69 6.51 -29.17 10.32
C ASN A 69 7.17 -28.88 11.68
N PHE A 70 6.44 -28.28 12.61
CA PHE A 70 6.94 -27.86 13.92
C PHE A 70 6.25 -28.61 15.05
N LYS A 71 7.02 -28.91 16.10
CA LYS A 71 6.52 -29.42 17.38
C LYS A 71 6.88 -28.42 18.47
N ASP A 72 6.05 -28.34 19.51
CA ASP A 72 6.31 -27.55 20.73
C ASP A 72 6.68 -26.08 20.44
N VAL A 73 5.98 -25.47 19.48
CA VAL A 73 6.22 -24.11 19.02
C VAL A 73 5.42 -23.10 19.83
N ARG A 74 6.09 -21.99 20.19
CA ARG A 74 5.39 -20.78 20.63
C ARG A 74 4.74 -20.14 19.41
N SER A 75 3.45 -19.82 19.49
CA SER A 75 2.72 -19.19 18.40
C SER A 75 1.85 -18.04 18.87
N VAL A 76 1.71 -17.05 18.00
CA VAL A 76 0.75 -15.96 18.13
C VAL A 76 -0.17 -16.04 16.92
N VAL A 77 -1.45 -16.27 17.19
CA VAL A 77 -2.53 -16.24 16.19
C VAL A 77 -3.36 -15.00 16.46
N PHE A 78 -3.71 -14.28 15.40
CA PHE A 78 -4.61 -13.14 15.51
C PHE A 78 -5.61 -13.14 14.37
N SER A 79 -6.84 -12.75 14.69
CA SER A 79 -7.96 -12.68 13.77
C SER A 79 -8.55 -11.28 13.76
N LEU A 80 -8.53 -10.64 12.58
CA LEU A 80 -9.15 -9.31 12.39
C LEU A 80 -10.68 -9.36 12.39
N GLU A 81 -11.30 -10.47 11.99
CA GLU A 81 -12.77 -10.61 12.00
C GLU A 81 -13.30 -11.05 13.37
N GLY A 82 -12.56 -11.96 14.02
CA GLY A 82 -12.92 -12.45 15.35
C GLY A 82 -12.65 -11.44 16.47
N ASN A 83 -11.84 -10.41 16.18
CA ASN A 83 -11.39 -9.41 17.16
C ASN A 83 -10.75 -10.05 18.39
N TYR A 84 -9.96 -11.10 18.17
CA TYR A 84 -9.30 -11.84 19.23
C TYR A 84 -7.86 -12.21 18.86
N TRP A 85 -7.09 -12.43 19.91
CA TRP A 85 -5.71 -12.91 19.93
C TRP A 85 -5.72 -14.26 20.62
N GLU A 86 -4.99 -15.21 20.05
CA GLU A 86 -4.73 -16.51 20.66
C GLU A 86 -3.22 -16.69 20.74
N VAL A 87 -2.72 -16.89 21.94
CA VAL A 87 -1.29 -17.08 22.19
C VAL A 87 -1.10 -18.47 22.78
N PHE A 88 -0.21 -19.23 22.16
CA PHE A 88 0.18 -20.55 22.62
C PHE A 88 1.64 -20.48 23.06
N ILE A 89 1.89 -20.69 24.35
CA ILE A 89 3.24 -20.73 24.93
C ILE A 89 3.35 -22.04 25.70
N SER A 90 4.14 -22.99 25.19
CA SER A 90 4.55 -24.19 25.95
C SER A 90 3.38 -24.80 26.74
N ASP A 91 2.36 -25.25 26.00
CA ASP A 91 1.08 -25.83 26.47
C ASP A 91 0.10 -24.89 27.19
N SER A 92 0.47 -23.64 27.48
CA SER A 92 -0.45 -22.62 27.98
C SER A 92 -1.16 -21.88 26.84
N PHE A 93 -2.48 -21.76 26.95
CA PHE A 93 -3.33 -21.03 26.01
C PHE A 93 -3.91 -19.77 26.66
N ILE A 94 -3.74 -18.63 25.99
CA ILE A 94 -4.35 -17.36 26.40
C ILE A 94 -5.11 -16.78 25.21
N SER A 95 -6.39 -16.48 25.43
CA SER A 95 -7.25 -15.82 24.44
C SER A 95 -7.81 -14.53 25.00
N GLU A 96 -7.61 -13.42 24.27
CA GLU A 96 -8.09 -12.10 24.67
C GLU A 96 -8.56 -11.27 23.47
N ARG A 97 -9.46 -10.31 23.68
CA ARG A 97 -9.85 -9.33 22.64
C ARG A 97 -8.78 -8.27 22.36
N LYS A 98 -7.89 -8.06 23.32
CA LYS A 98 -6.73 -7.18 23.22
C LYS A 98 -5.47 -8.04 23.23
N PRO A 99 -4.34 -7.55 22.70
CA PRO A 99 -3.09 -8.28 22.72
C PRO A 99 -2.71 -8.54 24.19
N PRO A 100 -2.54 -9.81 24.60
CA PRO A 100 -2.15 -10.15 25.96
C PRO A 100 -0.86 -9.42 26.37
N LYS A 101 -0.76 -9.00 27.63
CA LYS A 101 0.47 -8.38 28.17
C LYS A 101 1.71 -9.24 27.94
N GLU A 102 1.54 -10.56 27.88
CA GLU A 102 2.60 -11.51 27.59
C GLU A 102 3.13 -11.45 26.14
N ILE A 103 2.31 -11.05 25.16
CA ILE A 103 2.83 -10.72 23.81
C ILE A 103 3.82 -9.56 23.92
N ILE A 104 3.48 -8.55 24.72
CA ILE A 104 4.26 -7.32 24.89
C ILE A 104 5.59 -7.61 25.61
N SER A 105 5.59 -8.51 26.60
CA SER A 105 6.76 -8.77 27.45
C SER A 105 7.62 -9.97 27.03
N ASN A 106 7.02 -11.06 26.52
CA ASN A 106 7.68 -12.37 26.43
C ASN A 106 8.01 -12.83 25.00
N PHE A 107 7.40 -12.22 23.98
CA PHE A 107 7.77 -12.46 22.58
C PHE A 107 8.83 -11.47 22.13
N GLY A 108 9.96 -11.41 22.86
CA GLY A 108 11.18 -10.76 22.41
C GLY A 108 11.12 -9.25 22.16
N GLY A 109 10.13 -8.54 22.70
CA GLY A 109 9.97 -7.10 22.47
C GLY A 109 9.59 -6.75 21.03
N VAL A 110 9.00 -7.69 20.27
CA VAL A 110 8.51 -7.44 18.92
C VAL A 110 7.57 -6.24 18.99
N ASP A 111 7.88 -5.16 18.27
CA ASP A 111 7.00 -3.99 18.13
C ASP A 111 5.80 -4.30 17.21
N PHE A 112 5.26 -5.51 17.31
CA PHE A 112 4.08 -5.97 16.60
C PHE A 112 2.88 -5.07 16.94
N LEU A 113 2.85 -4.48 18.14
CA LEU A 113 1.87 -3.46 18.49
C LEU A 113 1.99 -2.18 17.64
N SER A 114 3.17 -1.79 17.16
CA SER A 114 3.25 -0.67 16.19
C SER A 114 2.60 -0.97 14.85
N LEU A 115 2.40 -2.25 14.54
CA LEU A 115 1.77 -2.70 13.30
C LEU A 115 0.25 -2.79 13.41
N VAL A 116 -0.31 -2.60 14.61
CA VAL A 116 -1.75 -2.71 14.89
C VAL A 116 -2.26 -1.45 15.57
N ARG A 117 -3.32 -0.85 15.02
CA ARG A 117 -4.07 0.25 15.63
C ARG A 117 -5.39 -0.27 16.18
N PHE A 118 -5.84 0.24 17.33
CA PHE A 118 -7.19 -0.03 17.83
C PHE A 118 -8.15 1.07 17.39
N ARG A 119 -9.21 0.71 16.66
CA ARG A 119 -10.30 1.60 16.30
C ARG A 119 -11.61 1.05 16.87
N ASN A 120 -12.32 1.85 17.66
CA ASN A 120 -13.56 1.44 18.35
C ASN A 120 -13.41 0.15 19.19
N GLY A 121 -12.21 -0.09 19.73
CA GLY A 121 -11.90 -1.29 20.52
C GLY A 121 -11.48 -2.52 19.69
N PHE A 122 -11.45 -2.41 18.36
CA PHE A 122 -11.10 -3.50 17.44
C PHE A 122 -9.69 -3.31 16.86
N PRO A 123 -8.87 -4.36 16.78
CA PRO A 123 -7.55 -4.29 16.16
C PRO A 123 -7.65 -4.18 14.64
N GLU A 124 -6.92 -3.24 14.05
CA GLU A 124 -6.75 -3.06 12.60
C GLU A 124 -5.25 -2.97 12.30
N VAL A 125 -4.78 -3.53 11.18
CA VAL A 125 -3.40 -3.30 10.74
C VAL A 125 -3.19 -1.80 10.52
N TYR A 126 -2.05 -1.27 10.97
CA TYR A 126 -1.69 0.14 10.81
C TYR A 126 -1.79 0.57 9.35
N LYS A 127 -2.62 1.59 9.10
CA LYS A 127 -2.72 2.29 7.81
C LYS A 127 -2.27 3.73 8.04
N LYS A 128 -1.27 4.20 7.27
CA LYS A 128 -0.95 5.64 7.25
C LYS A 128 -2.20 6.36 6.72
N GLY A 129 -2.70 7.32 7.49
CA GLY A 129 -3.81 8.17 7.05
C GLY A 129 -3.36 9.10 5.94
N PHE A 130 -4.27 9.44 5.03
CA PHE A 130 -4.05 10.50 4.06
C PHE A 130 -4.45 11.84 4.67
N ASP A 131 -3.58 12.84 4.55
CA ASP A 131 -3.86 14.22 4.96
C ASP A 131 -4.01 15.09 3.71
N GLY A 132 -5.08 15.88 3.64
CA GLY A 132 -5.33 16.85 2.56
C GLY A 132 -4.26 17.94 2.46
N TYR A 133 -3.43 18.13 3.48
CA TYR A 133 -2.23 18.98 3.37
C TYR A 133 -1.16 18.37 2.44
N GLU A 134 -1.00 17.04 2.44
CA GLU A 134 0.01 16.36 1.61
C GLU A 134 -0.28 16.62 0.12
N ILE A 135 -1.54 16.49 -0.32
CA ILE A 135 -1.88 16.66 -1.75
C ILE A 135 -1.56 18.06 -2.27
N LYS A 136 -1.81 19.11 -1.48
CA LYS A 136 -1.52 20.49 -1.89
C LYS A 136 -0.02 20.69 -2.14
N LYS A 137 0.84 20.08 -1.32
CA LYS A 137 2.29 20.12 -1.49
C LYS A 137 2.72 19.43 -2.79
N HIS A 138 2.19 18.25 -3.09
CA HIS A 138 2.51 17.53 -4.32
C HIS A 138 2.01 18.25 -5.57
N LEU A 139 0.78 18.80 -5.54
CA LEU A 139 0.25 19.61 -6.64
C LEU A 139 1.16 20.81 -6.94
N LYS A 140 1.62 21.51 -5.89
CA LYS A 140 2.53 22.64 -6.05
C LYS A 140 3.90 22.23 -6.61
N SER A 141 4.43 21.10 -6.15
CA SER A 141 5.73 20.59 -6.61
C SER A 141 5.71 20.18 -8.09
N VAL A 142 4.65 19.48 -8.52
CA VAL A 142 4.55 18.95 -9.89
C VAL A 142 4.09 20.03 -10.88
N PHE A 143 3.11 20.85 -10.50
CA PHE A 143 2.46 21.79 -11.43
C PHE A 143 2.79 23.28 -11.17
N GLY A 144 3.65 23.57 -10.19
CA GLY A 144 4.02 24.94 -9.82
C GLY A 144 2.89 25.69 -9.11
N ASP A 145 2.82 27.00 -9.31
CA ASP A 145 1.77 27.85 -8.73
C ASP A 145 0.46 27.68 -9.50
N LEU A 146 -0.27 26.61 -9.19
CA LEU A 146 -1.66 26.44 -9.57
C LEU A 146 -2.55 27.46 -8.84
N ASP A 147 -3.59 27.93 -9.52
CA ASP A 147 -4.64 28.74 -8.92
C ASP A 147 -5.29 28.01 -7.72
N GLU A 148 -5.63 28.78 -6.68
CA GLU A 148 -6.15 28.22 -5.42
C GLU A 148 -7.47 27.47 -5.63
N GLN A 149 -8.30 27.88 -6.60
CA GLN A 149 -9.53 27.17 -6.93
C GLN A 149 -9.22 25.82 -7.58
N LYS A 150 -8.24 25.74 -8.49
CA LYS A 150 -7.81 24.46 -9.08
C LYS A 150 -7.29 23.49 -8.03
N VAL A 151 -6.46 23.99 -7.10
CA VAL A 151 -5.96 23.18 -5.97
C VAL A 151 -7.13 22.66 -5.13
N LYS A 152 -8.07 23.53 -4.73
CA LYS A 152 -9.26 23.13 -3.95
C LYS A 152 -10.09 22.09 -4.71
N LYS A 153 -10.29 22.29 -6.01
CA LYS A 153 -11.07 21.40 -6.88
C LYS A 153 -10.44 20.01 -6.94
N ILE A 154 -9.14 19.92 -7.21
CA ILE A 154 -8.45 18.62 -7.28
C ILE A 154 -8.35 17.97 -5.91
N SER A 155 -8.05 18.71 -4.84
CA SER A 155 -8.08 18.17 -3.48
C SER A 155 -9.45 17.57 -3.16
N LYS A 156 -10.54 18.26 -3.52
CA LYS A 156 -11.90 17.76 -3.34
C LYS A 156 -12.16 16.49 -4.15
N LEU A 157 -11.71 16.43 -5.40
CA LEU A 157 -11.82 15.23 -6.22
C LEU A 157 -11.09 14.05 -5.54
N VAL A 158 -9.84 14.26 -5.12
CA VAL A 158 -9.04 13.24 -4.42
C VAL A 158 -9.77 12.76 -3.18
N GLU A 159 -10.26 13.66 -2.33
CA GLU A 159 -11.05 13.31 -1.14
C GLU A 159 -12.26 12.41 -1.46
N GLU A 160 -12.96 12.63 -2.57
CA GLU A 160 -14.08 11.77 -2.96
C GLU A 160 -13.60 10.40 -3.50
N VAL A 161 -12.47 10.34 -4.23
CA VAL A 161 -11.87 9.07 -4.64
C VAL A 161 -11.42 8.26 -3.41
N LEU A 162 -10.90 8.92 -2.37
CA LEU A 162 -10.47 8.28 -1.11
C LEU A 162 -11.60 7.62 -0.31
N LYS A 163 -12.85 8.01 -0.55
CA LYS A 163 -14.02 7.42 0.10
C LYS A 163 -14.55 6.19 -0.62
N LEU A 164 -13.99 5.85 -1.80
CA LEU A 164 -14.38 4.66 -2.53
C LEU A 164 -13.95 3.41 -1.76
N SER A 165 -14.79 2.38 -1.78
CA SER A 165 -14.52 1.15 -1.03
C SER A 165 -13.53 0.21 -1.73
N HIS A 166 -13.29 0.41 -3.03
CA HIS A 166 -12.38 -0.38 -3.86
C HIS A 166 -11.13 0.42 -4.20
N GLY A 167 -10.05 -0.28 -4.57
CA GLY A 167 -8.87 0.39 -5.08
C GLY A 167 -9.18 1.18 -6.35
N ALA A 168 -8.40 2.22 -6.57
CA ALA A 168 -8.53 3.12 -7.71
C ALA A 168 -7.15 3.67 -8.08
N LEU A 169 -6.99 4.03 -9.34
CA LEU A 169 -5.79 4.69 -9.83
C LEU A 169 -6.19 5.92 -10.64
N MET A 170 -5.86 7.10 -10.12
CA MET A 170 -6.11 8.37 -10.79
C MET A 170 -4.77 9.00 -11.18
N VAL A 171 -4.65 9.45 -12.42
CA VAL A 171 -3.52 10.26 -12.88
C VAL A 171 -4.00 11.69 -13.07
N ILE A 172 -3.34 12.63 -12.42
CA ILE A 172 -3.57 14.07 -12.54
C ILE A 172 -2.45 14.66 -13.40
N THR A 173 -2.78 15.51 -14.37
CA THR A 173 -1.80 16.18 -15.25
C THR A 173 -2.32 17.52 -15.79
N THR A 174 -1.60 18.19 -16.70
CA THR A 174 -2.09 19.41 -17.36
C THR A 174 -3.07 19.06 -18.48
N PRO A 175 -3.96 19.98 -18.92
CA PRO A 175 -4.89 19.71 -20.03
C PRO A 175 -4.18 19.25 -21.31
N GLU A 176 -3.05 19.87 -21.66
CA GLU A 176 -2.28 19.54 -22.86
C GLU A 176 -1.73 18.11 -22.78
N MET A 177 -1.18 17.74 -21.62
CA MET A 177 -0.60 16.42 -21.40
C MET A 177 -1.69 15.35 -21.30
N ALA A 178 -2.85 15.65 -20.71
CA ALA A 178 -3.98 14.73 -20.65
C ALA A 178 -4.49 14.38 -22.05
N MET A 179 -4.63 15.39 -22.90
CA MET A 179 -4.97 15.22 -24.32
C MET A 179 -3.90 14.42 -25.07
N GLN A 180 -2.61 14.74 -24.88
CA GLN A 180 -1.52 13.99 -25.50
C GLN A 180 -1.50 12.51 -25.08
N GLU A 181 -1.62 12.23 -23.79
CA GLU A 181 -1.56 10.86 -23.26
C GLU A 181 -2.80 10.05 -23.65
N SER A 182 -3.99 10.65 -23.66
CA SER A 182 -5.20 9.97 -24.15
C SER A 182 -5.08 9.56 -25.63
N ALA A 183 -4.39 10.36 -26.46
CA ALA A 183 -4.11 10.03 -27.86
C ALA A 183 -2.98 8.99 -28.00
N ARG A 184 -1.94 9.07 -27.18
CA ARG A 184 -0.79 8.15 -27.22
C ARG A 184 -1.14 6.76 -26.70
N LEU A 185 -1.86 6.67 -25.58
CA LEU A 185 -2.31 5.42 -24.92
C LEU A 185 -3.60 4.87 -25.50
N SER A 186 -3.98 5.33 -26.68
CA SER A 186 -5.34 5.23 -27.18
C SER A 186 -5.79 3.82 -27.58
N SER A 187 -4.87 2.84 -27.61
CA SER A 187 -5.13 1.39 -27.73
C SER A 187 -5.13 0.65 -26.39
N ARG A 188 -4.84 1.35 -25.28
CA ARG A 188 -4.68 0.84 -23.92
C ARG A 188 -5.63 1.52 -22.92
N LEU A 189 -6.70 2.13 -23.43
CA LEU A 189 -7.73 2.81 -22.65
C LEU A 189 -9.08 2.78 -23.36
N PHE A 190 -10.15 2.99 -22.61
CA PHE A 190 -11.43 3.35 -23.18
C PHE A 190 -11.42 4.82 -23.56
N ARG A 191 -11.44 5.08 -24.88
CA ARG A 191 -11.48 6.46 -25.39
C ARG A 191 -12.82 7.08 -25.04
N VAL A 192 -12.76 8.25 -24.43
CA VAL A 192 -13.93 9.05 -24.08
C VAL A 192 -13.75 10.44 -24.67
N ASN A 193 -14.86 11.08 -25.03
CA ASN A 193 -14.82 12.52 -25.24
C ASN A 193 -14.53 13.19 -23.89
N PRO A 194 -13.61 14.17 -23.81
CA PRO A 194 -13.30 14.81 -22.54
C PRO A 194 -14.56 15.32 -21.83
N PHE A 195 -14.71 14.98 -20.54
CA PHE A 195 -15.87 15.38 -19.76
C PHE A 195 -15.49 15.84 -18.35
N SER A 196 -16.22 16.85 -17.85
CA SER A 196 -16.02 17.35 -16.48
C SER A 196 -16.58 16.37 -15.46
N LEU A 197 -15.74 15.99 -14.49
CA LEU A 197 -16.15 15.27 -13.27
C LEU A 197 -16.88 16.16 -12.27
N PHE A 198 -16.99 17.44 -12.56
CA PHE A 198 -17.70 18.42 -11.76
C PHE A 198 -18.99 18.88 -12.44
N ASP A 199 -20.00 19.12 -11.62
CA ASP A 199 -21.21 19.86 -11.94
C ASP A 199 -21.12 21.25 -11.27
N GLY A 200 -20.82 22.29 -12.06
CA GLY A 200 -20.45 23.60 -11.52
C GLY A 200 -19.05 23.64 -10.90
N VAL A 201 -18.83 24.60 -9.98
CA VAL A 201 -17.48 24.93 -9.49
C VAL A 201 -16.96 23.88 -8.48
N ASN A 202 -17.82 23.32 -7.63
CA ASN A 202 -17.38 22.53 -6.46
C ASN A 202 -18.12 21.20 -6.26
N ASN A 203 -19.07 20.81 -7.11
CA ASN A 203 -19.82 19.57 -6.91
C ASN A 203 -19.26 18.45 -7.77
N VAL A 204 -18.63 17.46 -7.15
CA VAL A 204 -18.16 16.25 -7.83
C VAL A 204 -19.37 15.38 -8.22
N LYS A 205 -19.42 14.93 -9.47
CA LYS A 205 -20.42 13.97 -9.97
C LYS A 205 -20.11 12.57 -9.42
N LEU A 206 -20.50 12.31 -8.18
CA LEU A 206 -20.10 11.12 -7.42
C LEU A 206 -20.45 9.80 -8.12
N ASP A 207 -21.63 9.69 -8.73
CA ASP A 207 -22.06 8.46 -9.40
C ASP A 207 -21.20 8.15 -10.63
N LEU A 208 -20.80 9.20 -11.35
CA LEU A 208 -19.89 9.09 -12.48
C LEU A 208 -18.49 8.72 -12.02
N LEU A 209 -17.97 9.40 -10.97
CA LEU A 209 -16.66 9.10 -10.40
C LEU A 209 -16.56 7.65 -9.92
N ARG A 210 -17.58 7.15 -9.21
CA ARG A 210 -17.67 5.75 -8.76
C ARG A 210 -17.62 4.77 -9.92
N SER A 211 -18.36 5.07 -11.00
CA SER A 211 -18.43 4.22 -12.18
C SER A 211 -17.11 4.17 -12.95
N ILE A 212 -16.37 5.28 -12.99
CA ILE A 212 -15.06 5.34 -13.66
C ILE A 212 -13.99 4.64 -12.84
N ALA A 213 -13.95 4.94 -11.54
CA ALA A 213 -12.92 4.42 -10.65
C ALA A 213 -13.06 2.91 -10.38
N SER A 214 -14.21 2.30 -10.69
CA SER A 214 -14.43 0.85 -10.57
C SER A 214 -13.87 0.05 -11.75
N ILE A 215 -13.50 0.72 -12.84
CA ILE A 215 -12.85 0.08 -13.99
C ILE A 215 -11.41 -0.26 -13.63
N ASP A 216 -10.97 -1.45 -14.02
CA ASP A 216 -9.57 -1.85 -13.89
C ASP A 216 -8.64 -0.94 -14.71
N GLY A 217 -7.58 -0.47 -14.08
CA GLY A 217 -6.62 0.47 -14.67
C GLY A 217 -6.77 1.87 -14.09
N ALA A 218 -6.21 2.86 -14.80
CA ALA A 218 -6.20 4.25 -14.38
C ALA A 218 -7.28 5.07 -15.09
N PHE A 219 -7.60 6.24 -14.54
CA PHE A 219 -8.26 7.31 -15.29
C PHE A 219 -7.40 8.58 -15.24
N ILE A 220 -7.30 9.27 -16.38
CA ILE A 220 -6.51 10.51 -16.50
C ILE A 220 -7.45 11.70 -16.39
N VAL A 221 -7.12 12.60 -15.46
CA VAL A 221 -7.82 13.85 -15.19
C VAL A 221 -6.83 14.99 -15.30
N ASP A 222 -7.24 16.13 -15.83
CA ASP A 222 -6.43 17.35 -15.77
C ASP A 222 -6.63 18.14 -14.46
N VAL A 223 -5.80 19.17 -14.24
CA VAL A 223 -5.91 20.09 -13.09
C VAL A 223 -7.22 20.89 -13.06
N ASP A 224 -8.03 20.85 -14.12
CA ASP A 224 -9.34 21.48 -14.22
C ASP A 224 -10.49 20.50 -13.89
N GLY A 225 -10.18 19.23 -13.61
CA GLY A 225 -11.14 18.19 -13.27
C GLY A 225 -11.84 17.56 -14.48
N VAL A 226 -11.25 17.68 -15.67
CA VAL A 226 -11.74 17.06 -16.90
C VAL A 226 -11.06 15.71 -17.08
N CYS A 227 -11.85 14.66 -17.31
CA CYS A 227 -11.37 13.31 -17.56
C CYS A 227 -11.18 13.07 -19.06
N TYR A 228 -10.04 12.51 -19.47
CA TYR A 228 -9.67 12.27 -20.87
C TYR A 228 -9.57 10.79 -21.26
N GLY A 229 -9.61 9.89 -20.27
CA GLY A 229 -9.48 8.46 -20.52
C GLY A 229 -9.74 7.65 -19.26
N ILE A 230 -10.30 6.46 -19.42
CA ILE A 230 -10.66 5.54 -18.33
C ILE A 230 -10.17 4.13 -18.65
N GLY A 231 -9.92 3.31 -17.63
CA GLY A 231 -9.39 1.95 -17.80
C GLY A 231 -8.02 1.89 -18.47
N ILE A 232 -7.17 2.87 -18.16
CA ILE A 232 -5.88 3.06 -18.81
C ILE A 232 -4.86 2.08 -18.21
N ILE A 233 -4.18 1.33 -19.06
CA ILE A 233 -3.01 0.54 -18.67
C ILE A 233 -1.78 1.44 -18.80
N LEU A 234 -1.28 1.92 -17.65
CA LEU A 234 -0.10 2.77 -17.60
C LEU A 234 1.15 2.01 -18.08
N ASP A 235 1.94 2.66 -18.91
CA ASP A 235 3.22 2.17 -19.42
C ASP A 235 4.40 2.93 -18.80
N GLY A 236 5.61 2.40 -19.01
CA GLY A 236 6.84 2.98 -18.51
C GLY A 236 7.92 1.91 -18.36
N ASP A 237 9.17 2.34 -18.37
CA ASP A 237 10.33 1.46 -18.21
C ASP A 237 10.48 1.00 -16.75
N VAL A 238 11.24 -0.07 -16.55
CA VAL A 238 11.56 -0.58 -15.21
C VAL A 238 12.25 0.51 -14.40
N SER A 239 11.80 0.69 -13.16
CA SER A 239 12.30 1.70 -12.25
C SER A 239 12.88 1.08 -10.99
N VAL A 240 14.05 1.57 -10.57
CA VAL A 240 14.65 1.20 -9.28
C VAL A 240 13.82 1.68 -8.08
N ALA A 241 12.92 2.65 -8.29
CA ALA A 241 12.03 3.15 -7.24
C ALA A 241 10.78 2.26 -7.03
N GLU A 242 10.58 1.22 -7.86
CA GLU A 242 9.53 0.21 -7.64
C GLU A 242 9.72 -0.51 -6.31
N LYS A 243 8.62 -1.02 -5.74
CA LYS A 243 8.61 -1.69 -4.44
C LYS A 243 7.90 -3.03 -4.55
N SER A 244 8.59 -4.13 -4.20
CA SER A 244 7.99 -5.48 -4.12
C SER A 244 6.91 -5.56 -3.04
N SER A 245 7.06 -4.75 -1.98
CA SER A 245 6.05 -4.54 -0.95
C SER A 245 4.77 -3.87 -1.47
N ARG A 246 4.73 -3.46 -2.74
CA ARG A 246 3.60 -2.80 -3.39
C ARG A 246 2.97 -3.62 -4.49
N GLY A 247 1.72 -3.29 -4.80
CA GLY A 247 0.94 -3.95 -5.84
C GLY A 247 1.23 -3.38 -7.23
N ALA A 248 0.67 -4.04 -8.25
CA ALA A 248 0.84 -3.67 -9.65
C ALA A 248 0.47 -2.20 -9.93
N ARG A 249 -0.65 -1.70 -9.37
CA ARG A 249 -1.11 -0.30 -9.55
C ARG A 249 -0.05 0.71 -9.13
N TYR A 250 0.58 0.53 -7.96
CA TYR A 250 1.61 1.44 -7.48
C TYR A 250 2.85 1.39 -8.37
N ASN A 251 3.36 0.19 -8.66
CA ASN A 251 4.58 0.03 -9.45
C ASN A 251 4.37 0.52 -10.90
N SER A 252 3.20 0.30 -11.50
CA SER A 252 2.87 0.87 -12.81
C SER A 252 2.85 2.40 -12.78
N SER A 253 2.36 3.00 -11.70
CA SER A 253 2.40 4.45 -11.51
C SER A 253 3.82 4.97 -11.38
N VAL A 254 4.69 4.31 -10.63
CA VAL A 254 6.10 4.70 -10.52
C VAL A 254 6.76 4.76 -11.89
N ARG A 255 6.65 3.68 -12.67
CA ARG A 255 7.21 3.61 -14.04
C ARG A 255 6.66 4.71 -14.96
N TYR A 256 5.34 4.93 -14.89
CA TYR A 256 4.68 5.95 -15.69
C TYR A 256 5.08 7.38 -15.30
N ILE A 257 5.08 7.71 -14.01
CA ILE A 257 5.41 9.06 -13.54
C ILE A 257 6.88 9.38 -13.78
N GLU A 258 7.77 8.41 -13.60
CA GLU A 258 9.20 8.58 -13.87
C GLU A 258 9.48 8.92 -15.33
N SER A 259 8.88 8.17 -16.25
CA SER A 259 9.05 8.40 -17.69
C SER A 259 8.40 9.71 -18.19
N ARG A 260 7.69 10.44 -17.32
CA ARG A 260 6.95 11.68 -17.64
C ARG A 260 7.62 12.94 -17.10
N ASN A 261 8.79 12.84 -16.46
CA ASN A 261 9.65 13.96 -16.08
C ASN A 261 8.89 15.13 -15.42
N ASN A 262 8.20 14.86 -14.31
CA ASN A 262 7.50 15.85 -13.48
C ASN A 262 6.29 16.54 -14.12
N LYS A 263 5.59 15.87 -15.05
CA LYS A 263 4.36 16.41 -15.68
C LYS A 263 3.07 15.78 -15.20
N ALA A 264 3.15 14.83 -14.28
CA ALA A 264 2.00 14.10 -13.80
C ALA A 264 2.17 13.69 -12.34
N LEU A 265 1.03 13.45 -11.71
CA LEU A 265 0.89 12.92 -10.36
C LEU A 265 -0.03 11.72 -10.43
N ALA A 266 0.28 10.62 -9.74
CA ALA A 266 -0.66 9.53 -9.60
C ALA A 266 -1.15 9.40 -8.15
N ILE A 267 -2.45 9.19 -7.99
CA ILE A 267 -3.10 8.83 -6.73
C ILE A 267 -3.48 7.36 -6.84
N VAL A 268 -2.80 6.54 -6.04
CA VAL A 268 -3.01 5.10 -5.98
C VAL A 268 -3.75 4.79 -4.70
N ILE A 269 -4.87 4.09 -4.80
CA ILE A 269 -5.62 3.57 -3.66
C ILE A 269 -5.64 2.05 -3.82
N SER A 270 -5.11 1.34 -2.83
CA SER A 270 -5.21 -0.13 -2.76
C SER A 270 -6.60 -0.56 -2.31
N ASP A 271 -6.95 -1.83 -2.51
CA ASP A 271 -8.29 -2.32 -2.14
C ASP A 271 -8.50 -2.33 -0.60
N ASP A 272 -7.40 -2.32 0.15
CA ASP A 272 -7.39 -2.15 1.61
C ASP A 272 -7.48 -0.67 2.06
N GLY A 273 -7.63 0.28 1.13
CA GLY A 273 -7.79 1.70 1.41
C GLY A 273 -6.50 2.43 1.81
N MET A 274 -5.33 1.83 1.65
CA MET A 274 -4.08 2.58 1.76
C MET A 274 -3.88 3.45 0.52
N VAL A 275 -3.38 4.67 0.76
CA VAL A 275 -3.23 5.69 -0.28
C VAL A 275 -1.76 5.96 -0.53
N ASP A 276 -1.44 6.16 -1.80
CA ASP A 276 -0.16 6.71 -2.23
C ASP A 276 -0.36 7.84 -3.20
N ILE A 277 0.48 8.84 -3.00
CA ILE A 277 0.78 9.82 -3.99
C ILE A 277 2.08 9.33 -4.66
N VAL A 278 2.14 9.42 -5.99
CA VAL A 278 3.35 9.12 -6.75
C VAL A 278 3.64 10.32 -7.63
N SER A 279 4.68 11.04 -7.26
CA SER A 279 5.22 12.21 -7.94
C SER A 279 6.68 12.00 -8.32
N SER A 280 7.21 12.81 -9.23
CA SER A 280 8.64 12.75 -9.57
C SER A 280 9.53 13.06 -8.37
N ASP A 281 9.11 13.95 -7.47
CA ASP A 281 9.82 14.23 -6.21
C ASP A 281 9.90 13.00 -5.30
N GLU A 282 8.81 12.26 -5.13
CA GLU A 282 8.81 11.03 -4.33
C GLU A 282 9.71 9.96 -4.94
N ILE A 283 9.69 9.83 -6.26
CA ILE A 283 10.55 8.89 -6.98
C ILE A 283 12.02 9.26 -6.79
N ASN A 284 12.36 10.54 -6.94
CA ASN A 284 13.73 11.03 -6.73
C ASN A 284 14.20 10.84 -5.28
N ASN A 285 13.36 11.17 -4.30
CA ASN A 285 13.67 10.93 -2.89
C ASN A 285 13.93 9.44 -2.63
N ARG A 286 13.15 8.53 -3.22
CA ARG A 286 13.38 7.09 -3.05
C ARG A 286 14.69 6.63 -3.69
N LYS A 287 15.06 7.17 -4.84
CA LYS A 287 16.35 6.87 -5.47
C LYS A 287 17.51 7.28 -4.57
N ILE A 288 17.43 8.47 -3.96
CA ILE A 288 18.43 8.97 -3.01
C ILE A 288 18.50 8.05 -1.78
N GLU A 289 17.35 7.65 -1.21
CA GLU A 289 17.32 6.69 -0.10
C GLU A 289 18.02 5.38 -0.45
N LEU A 290 17.77 4.82 -1.64
CA LEU A 290 18.39 3.59 -2.12
C LEU A 290 19.90 3.72 -2.30
N GLU A 291 20.36 4.85 -2.83
CA GLU A 291 21.79 5.15 -2.95
C GLU A 291 22.46 5.22 -1.56
N ILE A 292 21.82 5.88 -0.59
CA ILE A 292 22.31 5.93 0.79
C ILE A 292 22.34 4.53 1.42
N GLU A 293 21.27 3.74 1.27
CA GLU A 293 21.19 2.34 1.76
C GLU A 293 22.34 1.49 1.18
N SER A 294 22.62 1.62 -0.12
CA SER A 294 23.73 0.92 -0.80
C SER A 294 25.08 1.31 -0.20
N LEU A 295 25.35 2.62 -0.07
CA LEU A 295 26.62 3.13 0.48
C LEU A 295 26.84 2.72 1.94
N MET A 296 25.79 2.67 2.75
CA MET A 296 25.88 2.22 4.14
C MET A 296 26.21 0.72 4.22
N SER A 297 25.63 -0.08 3.33
CA SER A 297 25.91 -1.52 3.28
C SER A 297 27.34 -1.85 2.85
N GLU A 298 27.93 -1.07 1.94
CA GLU A 298 29.31 -1.24 1.49
C GLU A 298 30.33 -0.89 2.58
N ASN A 299 30.07 0.16 3.37
CA ASN A 299 30.98 0.60 4.44
C ASN A 299 30.97 -0.29 5.68
N ILE A 300 29.90 -1.07 5.92
CA ILE A 300 29.85 -2.05 7.03
C ILE A 300 30.75 -3.26 6.74
N ILE A 301 31.14 -3.51 5.49
CA ILE A 301 32.01 -4.65 5.11
C ILE A 301 33.51 -4.32 5.35
N VAL A 302 33.87 -3.08 5.69
CA VAL A 302 35.27 -2.61 5.82
C VAL A 302 35.72 -2.39 7.28
N LEU A 303 34.91 -2.73 8.28
CA LEU A 303 35.26 -2.66 9.72
C LEU A 303 35.19 -4.03 10.38
#